data_AF-A0A193QGN4-F1
#
_entry.id   AF-A0A193QGN4-F1
#
_cell.length_a   1.000
_cell.length_b   1.000
_cell.length_c   1.000
_cell.angle_alpha   90.00
_cell.angle_beta   90.00
_cell.angle_gamma   90.00
#
_symmetry.space_group_name_H-M   'P 1'
#
loop_
_entity.id
_entity.type
_entity.pdbx_description
1 polymer ?
#
loop_
_entity_poly.entity_id
_entity_poly.type
_entity_poly.pdbx_seq_one_letter_code
_entity_poly.pdbx_strand_id
1 'polypeptide(L)'
;MTVRDCVFEGTQRAIRLKSRRGRGGTIKNITLSNLTMTGCWCPIVIGQYFAPGVLPAKRDTTLSEAPQPLTAMTPRIENVRIAHVLATDVRGAIAAFIVGLPEAPIQNVTITDYRYAGAGRPVASNLAYRTHRRSFPR
;
A
#
# COMPACT_ATOMS: atom_id res chain seq x y z
N MET A 1 5.90 11.95 -7.97
CA MET A 1 4.97 12.71 -7.10
C MET A 1 5.52 12.71 -5.69
N THR A 2 5.45 13.84 -4.99
CA THR A 2 5.90 13.97 -3.60
C THR A 2 4.80 14.56 -2.73
N VAL A 3 4.58 14.00 -1.55
CA VAL A 3 3.71 14.55 -0.50
C VAL A 3 4.50 14.58 0.80
N ARG A 4 4.44 15.70 1.52
CA ARG A 4 5.15 15.85 2.79
C ARG A 4 4.42 16.77 3.75
N ASP A 5 4.79 16.68 5.03
CA ASP A 5 4.37 17.60 6.10
C ASP A 5 2.85 17.65 6.26
N CYS A 6 2.23 16.46 6.25
CA CYS A 6 0.77 16.31 6.31
C CYS A 6 0.33 15.64 7.60
N VAL A 7 -0.83 16.06 8.10
CA VAL A 7 -1.52 15.46 9.23
C VAL A 7 -2.81 14.79 8.74
N PHE A 8 -3.05 13.56 9.17
CA PHE A 8 -4.26 12.79 8.87
C PHE A 8 -4.96 12.39 10.16
N GLU A 9 -6.21 12.79 10.34
CA GLU A 9 -6.97 12.54 11.58
C GLU A 9 -8.27 11.79 11.29
N GLY A 10 -8.53 10.72 12.03
CA GLY A 10 -9.79 9.96 11.98
C GLY A 10 -10.10 9.26 10.64
N THR A 11 -9.18 9.29 9.68
CA THR A 11 -9.38 8.68 8.36
C THR A 11 -9.30 7.16 8.41
N GLN A 12 -9.92 6.45 7.47
CA GLN A 12 -9.76 4.99 7.43
C GLN A 12 -8.34 4.57 7.06
N ARG A 13 -7.73 5.26 6.08
CA ARG A 13 -6.40 5.01 5.50
C ARG A 13 -5.79 6.38 5.17
N ALA A 14 -4.61 6.69 5.69
CA ALA A 14 -3.91 7.93 5.36
C ALA A 14 -3.21 7.81 3.99
N ILE A 15 -2.42 6.76 3.80
CA ILE A 15 -1.82 6.41 2.50
C ILE A 15 -2.61 5.27 1.88
N ARG A 16 -3.15 5.49 0.67
CA ARG A 16 -3.82 4.44 -0.10
C ARG A 16 -3.45 4.46 -1.58
N LEU A 17 -2.51 3.60 -1.96
CA LEU A 17 -2.21 3.31 -3.36
C LEU A 17 -3.02 2.08 -3.78
N LYS A 18 -3.93 2.25 -4.74
CA LYS A 18 -4.92 1.21 -5.09
C LYS A 18 -5.06 1.04 -6.60
N SER A 19 -4.99 -0.20 -7.06
CA SER A 19 -5.40 -0.58 -8.41
C SER A 19 -5.97 -2.01 -8.41
N ARG A 20 -6.25 -2.54 -9.60
CA ARG A 20 -6.68 -3.93 -9.85
C ARG A 20 -6.47 -4.33 -11.30
N ARG A 21 -6.50 -5.64 -11.59
CA ARG A 21 -6.55 -6.15 -12.98
C ARG A 21 -7.69 -5.49 -13.76
N GLY A 22 -7.46 -5.18 -15.03
CA GLY A 22 -8.45 -4.47 -15.85
C GLY A 22 -8.39 -2.95 -15.75
N ARG A 23 -7.45 -2.36 -14.98
CA ARG A 23 -7.22 -0.91 -14.95
C ARG A 23 -5.93 -0.47 -15.64
N GLY A 24 -4.98 -1.39 -15.84
CA GLY A 24 -3.68 -1.07 -16.42
C GLY A 24 -2.94 0.02 -15.65
N GLY A 25 -2.06 0.71 -16.37
CA GLY A 25 -1.31 1.84 -15.85
C GLY A 25 -0.23 1.47 -14.83
N THR A 26 0.53 2.47 -14.41
CA THR A 26 1.62 2.28 -13.45
C THR A 26 1.62 3.42 -12.44
N ILE A 27 1.53 3.07 -11.15
CA ILE A 27 1.77 3.99 -10.05
C ILE A 27 3.26 3.93 -9.74
N LYS A 28 4.01 4.98 -10.07
CA LYS A 28 5.46 4.99 -9.86
C LYS A 28 6.02 6.31 -9.37
N ASN A 29 7.21 6.22 -8.76
CA ASN A 29 8.02 7.35 -8.33
C ASN A 29 7.25 8.24 -7.34
N ILE A 30 6.80 7.60 -6.27
CA ILE A 30 6.03 8.23 -5.19
C ILE A 30 6.94 8.40 -3.98
N THR A 31 7.00 9.60 -3.42
CA THR A 31 7.70 9.90 -2.16
C THR A 31 6.71 10.50 -1.17
N LEU A 32 6.62 9.92 0.02
CA LEU A 32 5.73 10.32 1.10
C LEU A 32 6.59 10.47 2.36
N SER A 33 6.64 11.66 2.96
CA SER A 33 7.55 11.90 4.09
C SER A 33 7.02 12.87 5.14
N ASN A 34 7.46 12.71 6.38
CA ASN A 34 7.06 13.57 7.51
C ASN A 34 5.53 13.64 7.66
N LEU A 35 4.95 12.50 8.04
CA LEU A 35 3.49 12.34 8.12
C LEU A 35 3.08 11.97 9.54
N THR A 36 2.07 12.65 10.06
CA THR A 36 1.42 12.31 11.33
C THR A 36 0.03 11.78 11.05
N MET A 37 -0.31 10.63 11.62
CA MET A 37 -1.55 9.90 11.37
C MET A 37 -2.18 9.50 12.70
N THR A 38 -3.38 9.98 13.02
CA THR A 38 -4.04 9.68 14.29
C THR A 38 -5.41 9.05 14.04
N GLY A 39 -5.73 7.97 14.76
CA GLY A 39 -7.05 7.35 14.70
C GLY A 39 -7.32 6.60 13.39
N CYS A 40 -6.27 6.25 12.65
CA CYS A 40 -6.39 5.52 11.39
C CYS A 40 -6.71 4.04 11.64
N TRP A 41 -7.61 3.45 10.84
CA TRP A 41 -7.87 2.01 10.95
C TRP A 41 -6.68 1.19 10.45
N CYS A 42 -6.13 1.53 9.29
CA CYS A 42 -4.87 0.96 8.78
C CYS A 42 -4.12 2.08 8.04
N PRO A 43 -3.08 2.67 8.64
CA PRO A 43 -2.51 3.92 8.13
C PRO A 43 -1.99 3.83 6.68
N ILE A 44 -1.36 2.72 6.31
CA ILE A 44 -0.75 2.52 4.98
C ILE A 44 -1.37 1.31 4.28
N VAL A 45 -1.93 1.51 3.08
CA VAL A 45 -2.37 0.43 2.19
C VAL A 45 -1.82 0.62 0.78
N ILE A 46 -1.13 -0.40 0.28
CA ILE A 46 -0.64 -0.46 -1.10
C ILE A 46 -1.12 -1.78 -1.70
N GLY A 47 -2.08 -1.74 -2.61
CA GLY A 47 -2.78 -2.95 -3.06
C GLY A 47 -3.16 -2.96 -4.53
N GLN A 48 -2.97 -4.11 -5.17
CA GLN A 48 -3.46 -4.39 -6.53
C GLN A 48 -4.76 -5.24 -6.54
N TYR A 49 -5.48 -5.35 -5.41
CA TYR A 49 -6.75 -6.09 -5.27
C TYR A 49 -7.92 -5.20 -4.86
N PHE A 50 -8.10 -4.03 -5.50
CA PHE A 50 -9.19 -3.10 -5.12
C PHE A 50 -10.59 -3.59 -5.56
N ALA A 51 -11.30 -4.26 -4.66
CA ALA A 51 -12.61 -4.89 -4.91
C ALA A 51 -13.80 -3.97 -5.23
N PRO A 52 -13.93 -2.74 -4.67
CA PRO A 52 -15.14 -1.93 -4.90
C PRO A 52 -15.44 -1.67 -6.38
N GLY A 53 -16.66 -2.00 -6.82
CA GLY A 53 -17.08 -1.88 -8.22
C GLY A 53 -16.54 -2.98 -9.14
N VAL A 54 -16.14 -4.14 -8.59
CA VAL A 54 -15.93 -5.37 -9.38
C VAL A 54 -17.27 -6.09 -9.50
N LEU A 55 -17.71 -6.35 -10.73
CA LEU A 55 -18.92 -7.11 -11.01
C LEU A 55 -18.77 -8.57 -10.55
N PRO A 56 -19.84 -9.24 -10.07
CA PRO A 56 -19.78 -10.64 -9.65
C PRO A 56 -19.13 -11.55 -10.68
N ALA A 57 -19.53 -11.44 -11.95
CA ALA A 57 -18.99 -12.23 -13.08
C ALA A 57 -17.49 -11.99 -13.38
N LYS A 58 -16.88 -10.95 -12.79
CA LYS A 58 -15.46 -10.62 -12.96
C LYS A 58 -14.63 -10.87 -11.71
N ARG A 59 -15.20 -11.38 -10.61
CA ARG A 59 -14.47 -11.60 -9.36
C ARG A 59 -13.36 -12.64 -9.52
N ASP A 60 -13.67 -13.76 -10.15
CA ASP A 60 -12.74 -14.91 -10.28
C ASP A 60 -11.53 -14.62 -11.18
N THR A 61 -11.58 -13.52 -11.94
CA THR A 61 -10.46 -13.00 -12.73
C THR A 61 -9.82 -11.79 -12.06
N THR A 62 -10.61 -10.77 -11.74
CA THR A 62 -10.09 -9.49 -11.23
C THR A 62 -9.47 -9.62 -9.84
N LEU A 63 -10.03 -10.49 -9.00
CA LEU A 63 -9.60 -10.71 -7.61
C LEU A 63 -8.98 -12.10 -7.40
N SER A 64 -8.70 -12.84 -8.47
CA SER A 64 -8.04 -14.14 -8.41
C SER A 64 -6.68 -14.07 -7.71
N GLU A 65 -6.40 -15.00 -6.80
CA GLU A 65 -5.08 -15.13 -6.19
C GLU A 65 -4.10 -15.93 -7.07
N ALA A 66 -4.60 -16.57 -8.13
CA ALA A 66 -3.77 -17.28 -9.09
C ALA A 66 -3.02 -16.31 -10.04
N PRO A 67 -1.81 -16.67 -10.50
CA PRO A 67 -1.12 -15.96 -11.57
C PRO A 67 -1.98 -15.89 -12.84
N GLN A 68 -1.97 -14.73 -13.50
CA GLN A 68 -2.64 -14.52 -14.78
C GLN A 68 -1.65 -14.00 -15.84
N PRO A 69 -1.95 -14.14 -17.14
CA PRO A 69 -1.12 -13.57 -18.19
C PRO A 69 -0.97 -12.05 -18.04
N LEU A 70 0.23 -11.54 -18.31
CA LEU A 70 0.49 -10.11 -18.34
C LEU A 70 -0.23 -9.48 -19.56
N THR A 71 -0.93 -8.38 -19.32
CA THR A 71 -1.61 -7.60 -20.36
C THR A 71 -1.35 -6.10 -20.15
N ALA A 72 -1.70 -5.26 -21.12
CA ALA A 72 -1.71 -3.81 -20.94
C ALA A 72 -2.63 -3.35 -19.79
N MET A 73 -3.59 -4.20 -19.40
CA MET A 73 -4.53 -3.95 -18.32
C MET A 73 -4.06 -4.50 -16.95
N THR A 74 -2.88 -5.11 -16.88
CA THR A 74 -2.24 -5.52 -15.62
C THR A 74 -1.61 -4.30 -14.97
N PRO A 75 -2.08 -3.87 -13.78
CA PRO A 75 -1.55 -2.68 -13.12
C PRO A 75 -0.15 -2.95 -12.56
N ARG A 76 0.66 -1.91 -12.43
CA ARG A 76 1.97 -1.97 -11.76
C ARG A 76 2.07 -0.91 -10.66
N ILE A 77 2.77 -1.25 -9.58
CA ILE A 77 3.17 -0.30 -8.54
C ILE A 77 4.66 -0.48 -8.32
N GLU A 78 5.44 0.59 -8.48
CA GLU A 78 6.88 0.54 -8.32
C GLU A 78 7.47 1.83 -7.75
N ASN A 79 8.64 1.74 -7.09
CA ASN A 79 9.41 2.89 -6.61
C ASN A 79 8.59 3.81 -5.68
N VAL A 80 8.13 3.27 -4.55
CA VAL A 80 7.41 4.01 -3.50
C VAL A 80 8.30 4.16 -2.28
N ARG A 81 8.54 5.40 -1.86
CA ARG A 81 9.31 5.70 -0.65
C ARG A 81 8.41 6.34 0.38
N ILE A 82 8.37 5.77 1.57
CA ILE A 82 7.62 6.28 2.72
C ILE A 82 8.61 6.43 3.87
N ALA A 83 8.74 7.64 4.42
CA ALA A 83 9.72 7.90 5.47
C ALA A 83 9.17 8.83 6.56
N HIS A 84 9.69 8.71 7.79
CA HIS A 84 9.36 9.62 8.89
C HIS A 84 7.86 9.70 9.13
N VAL A 85 7.27 8.58 9.51
CA VAL A 85 5.84 8.46 9.78
C VAL A 85 5.62 8.20 11.27
N LEU A 86 4.69 8.95 11.85
CA LEU A 86 4.17 8.70 13.18
C LEU A 86 2.68 8.35 13.05
N ALA A 87 2.30 7.12 13.38
CA ALA A 87 0.90 6.69 13.42
C ALA A 87 0.45 6.30 14.82
N THR A 88 -0.44 7.07 15.43
CA THR A 88 -0.98 6.80 16.77
C THR A 88 -2.46 6.44 16.70
N ASP A 89 -2.97 5.81 17.76
CA ASP A 89 -4.35 5.35 17.85
C ASP A 89 -4.77 4.47 16.65
N VAL A 90 -3.89 3.54 16.22
CA VAL A 90 -4.20 2.65 15.10
C VAL A 90 -5.29 1.64 15.50
N ARG A 91 -6.48 1.80 14.93
CA ARG A 91 -7.70 1.10 15.40
C ARG A 91 -7.83 -0.33 14.89
N GLY A 92 -7.34 -0.62 13.68
CA GLY A 92 -7.45 -1.94 13.06
C GLY A 92 -6.30 -2.89 13.39
N ALA A 93 -5.41 -2.52 14.32
CA ALA A 93 -4.22 -3.28 14.71
C ALA A 93 -3.27 -3.66 13.54
N ILE A 94 -3.37 -2.99 12.39
CA ILE A 94 -2.53 -3.21 11.20
C ILE A 94 -1.83 -1.92 10.83
N ALA A 95 -0.51 -1.85 11.03
CA ALA A 95 0.29 -0.67 10.73
C ALA A 95 0.42 -0.40 9.22
N ALA A 96 0.55 -1.45 8.42
CA ALA A 96 0.59 -1.36 6.97
C ALA A 96 0.07 -2.66 6.33
N PHE A 97 -0.59 -2.55 5.18
CA PHE A 97 -1.04 -3.69 4.38
C PHE A 97 -0.58 -3.52 2.93
N ILE A 98 0.29 -4.41 2.47
CA ILE A 98 0.92 -4.33 1.14
C ILE A 98 0.69 -5.66 0.42
N VAL A 99 0.00 -5.62 -0.72
CA VAL A 99 -0.33 -6.82 -1.50
C VAL A 99 -0.23 -6.56 -3.00
N GLY A 100 0.65 -7.32 -3.66
CA GLY A 100 0.84 -7.27 -5.11
C GLY A 100 0.21 -8.46 -5.83
N LEU A 101 0.06 -8.34 -7.15
CA LEU A 101 -0.36 -9.48 -7.98
C LEU A 101 0.78 -10.50 -8.08
N PRO A 102 0.49 -11.82 -8.12
CA PRO A 102 1.52 -12.84 -8.30
C PRO A 102 2.28 -12.72 -9.63
N GLU A 103 1.62 -12.32 -10.72
CA GLU A 103 2.25 -12.09 -12.04
C GLU A 103 2.91 -10.71 -12.17
N ALA A 104 2.56 -9.76 -11.30
CA ALA A 104 3.10 -8.40 -11.32
C ALA A 104 3.30 -7.89 -9.88
N PRO A 105 4.27 -8.45 -9.13
CA PRO A 105 4.51 -8.05 -7.74
C PRO A 105 4.87 -6.57 -7.64
N ILE A 106 4.53 -5.96 -6.51
CA ILE A 106 4.92 -4.59 -6.19
C ILE A 106 6.45 -4.54 -6.05
N GLN A 107 7.09 -3.55 -6.67
CA GLN A 107 8.56 -3.45 -6.71
C GLN A 107 9.06 -2.18 -6.01
N ASN A 108 10.24 -2.26 -5.39
CA ASN A 108 10.95 -1.12 -4.82
C ASN A 108 10.09 -0.22 -3.90
N VAL A 109 9.34 -0.82 -2.97
CA VAL A 109 8.72 -0.10 -1.86
C VAL A 109 9.70 -0.07 -0.69
N THR A 110 9.91 1.10 -0.10
CA THR A 110 10.69 1.29 1.12
C THR A 110 9.88 2.05 2.15
N ILE A 111 9.81 1.53 3.37
CA ILE A 111 9.29 2.21 4.55
C ILE A 111 10.41 2.30 5.57
N THR A 112 10.73 3.51 6.02
CA THR A 112 11.84 3.78 6.95
C THR A 112 11.38 4.76 8.02
N ASP A 113 11.78 4.53 9.28
CA ASP A 113 11.37 5.39 10.41
C ASP A 113 9.84 5.55 10.46
N TYR A 114 9.14 4.41 10.58
CA TYR A 114 7.71 4.37 10.73
C TYR A 114 7.35 3.92 12.15
N ARG A 115 7.13 4.89 13.01
CA ARG A 115 6.73 4.67 14.41
C ARG A 115 5.23 4.56 14.51
N TYR A 116 4.73 3.55 15.22
CA TYR A 116 3.30 3.35 15.37
C TYR A 116 2.87 2.81 16.74
N ALA A 117 1.60 3.06 17.07
CA ALA A 117 0.93 2.56 18.25
C ALA A 117 -0.53 2.17 17.95
N GLY A 118 -0.98 1.05 18.52
CA GLY A 118 -2.40 0.68 18.53
C GLY A 118 -3.24 1.63 19.41
N ALA A 119 -4.57 1.51 19.30
CA ALA A 119 -5.50 2.29 20.10
C ALA A 119 -5.22 2.20 21.61
N GLY A 120 -5.15 3.37 22.28
CA GLY A 120 -4.89 3.48 23.71
C GLY A 120 -3.50 3.04 24.18
N ARG A 121 -2.54 2.84 23.27
CA ARG A 121 -1.18 2.37 23.60
C ARG A 121 -0.12 3.45 23.33
N PRO A 122 0.98 3.48 24.11
CA PRO A 122 2.13 4.32 23.78
C PRO A 122 2.81 3.83 22.50
N VAL A 123 3.57 4.72 21.87
CA VAL A 123 4.41 4.38 20.71
C VAL A 123 5.58 3.52 21.19
N ALA A 124 5.57 2.26 20.76
CA ALA A 124 6.59 1.27 21.14
C ALA A 124 7.15 0.52 19.93
N SER A 125 6.61 0.73 18.73
CA SER A 125 6.99 -0.01 17.53
C SER A 125 7.57 0.91 16.47
N ASN A 126 8.62 0.44 15.79
CA ASN A 126 9.21 1.07 14.61
C ASN A 126 9.32 0.03 13.49
N LEU A 127 8.72 0.32 12.34
CA LEU A 127 8.75 -0.55 11.17
C LEU A 127 9.79 -0.07 10.16
N ALA A 128 10.67 -0.99 9.76
CA ALA A 128 11.44 -0.89 8.53
C ALA A 128 10.97 -1.98 7.55
N TYR A 129 10.69 -1.60 6.31
CA TYR A 129 10.24 -2.53 5.28
C TYR A 129 10.87 -2.21 3.93
N ARG A 130 11.24 -3.26 3.20
CA ARG A 130 11.73 -3.14 1.82
C ARG A 130 11.26 -4.34 1.01
N THR A 131 10.65 -4.11 -0.14
CA THR A 131 10.46 -5.19 -1.12
C THR A 131 11.79 -5.53 -1.77
N HIS A 132 12.16 -6.80 -1.83
CA HIS A 132 13.28 -7.26 -2.64
C HIS A 132 12.91 -7.28 -4.11
N ARG A 133 13.83 -6.85 -4.99
CA ARG A 133 13.70 -7.03 -6.44
C ARG A 133 13.73 -8.53 -6.73
N ARG A 134 12.64 -9.09 -7.25
CA ARG A 134 12.71 -10.34 -8.01
C ARG A 134 12.83 -9.96 -9.48
N SER A 135 13.95 -10.34 -10.11
CA SER A 135 14.11 -10.29 -11.56
C SER A 135 13.17 -11.32 -12.17
N PHE A 136 12.15 -10.86 -12.89
CA PHE A 136 11.35 -11.72 -13.76
C PHE A 136 11.86 -11.58 -15.19
N PRO A 137 12.00 -12.68 -15.96
CA PRO A 137 12.28 -12.58 -17.38
C PRO A 137 11.18 -11.76 -18.06
N ARG A 138 11.60 -10.88 -18.97
CA ARG A 138 10.70 -9.99 -19.72
C ARG A 138 9.84 -10.77 -20.70
#